data_AF-A0AA39WYT3-F1
#
_entry.id   AF-A0AA39WYT3-F1
#
_cell.length_a   1.000
_cell.length_b   1.000
_cell.length_c   1.000
_cell.angle_alpha   90.00
_cell.angle_beta   90.00
_cell.angle_gamma   90.00
#
_symmetry.space_group_name_H-M   'P 1'
#
loop_
_entity.id
_entity.type
_entity.pdbx_description
1 polymer ?
#
loop_
_entity_poly.entity_id
_entity_poly.type
_entity_poly.pdbx_seq_one_letter_code
_entity_poly.pdbx_strand_id
1 'polypeptide(L)'
;MDENDRVFRISGIPAELPQAALGSVLDAVFAAESGSGIKTTVRSLGPHPQRGTHMVATVTFSSVPQKLSKGASWQLSETVEHNNQSIRLDLEIDVGFLGFTPTNTPIGDESDRIDCIAVSGLSSHPFGSWKKRGGRFMWLVDDDAAVPSNVRMLLYGYDTSLVASQSFQNVTDIGKSLAAAVQGIRPSAEGAFEPRPIVFIAHSLGGLVVKEAICHMVKTDPRVARCVYGLIFFGVPHNGLLVDPWLRIVENRPNEQLITALKPHSQYLQRLAQEFGQAFALGKSRVISIYETMTNLPKFNGKFDPDYLVLRPYLQKIWANAVADIQLRFETAPSQAEAETAEAFRGLVQLWPAEEAGRSSGELRTEFE
;
A
#
# COMPACT_ATOMS: atom_id res chain seq x y z
N MET A 1 8.66 -18.95 6.99
CA MET A 1 7.84 -18.13 7.92
C MET A 1 7.33 -19.12 8.94
N ASP A 2 7.51 -18.87 10.24
CA ASP A 2 6.90 -19.72 11.28
C ASP A 2 5.38 -19.79 10.99
N GLU A 3 4.79 -20.99 10.94
CA GLU A 3 3.36 -21.15 10.63
C GLU A 3 2.47 -20.37 11.60
N ASN A 4 2.96 -20.16 12.82
CA ASN A 4 2.29 -19.38 13.88
C ASN A 4 2.27 -17.87 13.64
N ASP A 5 3.00 -17.38 12.64
CA ASP A 5 3.17 -15.94 12.35
C ASP A 5 2.51 -15.54 11.01
N ARG A 6 1.70 -16.44 10.45
CA ARG A 6 0.93 -16.27 9.21
C ARG A 6 -0.26 -15.32 9.46
N VAL A 7 -0.36 -14.29 8.63
CA VAL A 7 -1.43 -13.28 8.68
C VAL A 7 -2.45 -13.60 7.62
N PHE A 8 -3.73 -13.58 7.98
CA PHE A 8 -4.86 -13.80 7.10
C PHE A 8 -5.64 -12.50 6.92
N ARG A 9 -6.15 -12.28 5.72
CA ARG A 9 -7.18 -11.28 5.45
C ARG A 9 -8.54 -11.96 5.53
N ILE A 10 -9.49 -11.35 6.23
CA ILE A 10 -10.88 -11.80 6.30
C ILE A 10 -11.75 -10.65 5.80
N SER A 11 -12.45 -10.87 4.70
CA SER A 11 -13.44 -9.96 4.11
C SER A 11 -14.84 -10.52 4.32
N GLY A 12 -15.86 -9.68 4.11
CA GLY A 12 -17.26 -10.12 4.25
C GLY A 12 -17.81 -10.02 5.67
N ILE A 13 -17.06 -9.41 6.60
CA ILE A 13 -17.51 -9.22 7.99
C ILE A 13 -18.62 -8.15 7.99
N PRO A 14 -19.82 -8.39 8.56
CA PRO A 14 -20.87 -7.38 8.62
C PRO A 14 -20.44 -6.15 9.44
N ALA A 15 -20.71 -4.94 8.94
CA ALA A 15 -20.38 -3.69 9.65
C ALA A 15 -21.09 -3.54 11.00
N GLU A 16 -22.23 -4.21 11.17
CA GLU A 16 -23.01 -4.25 12.41
C GLU A 16 -22.29 -4.98 13.55
N LEU A 17 -21.33 -5.86 13.23
CA LEU A 17 -20.65 -6.69 14.22
C LEU A 17 -19.69 -5.81 15.05
N PRO A 18 -19.82 -5.76 16.38
CA PRO A 18 -18.93 -4.95 17.22
C PRO A 18 -17.47 -5.38 17.05
N GLN A 19 -16.57 -4.42 16.83
CA GLN A 19 -15.14 -4.70 16.64
C GLN A 19 -14.53 -5.52 17.80
N ALA A 20 -14.94 -5.26 19.04
CA ALA A 20 -14.46 -5.98 20.22
C ALA A 20 -14.91 -7.46 20.24
N ALA A 21 -16.01 -7.80 19.58
CA ALA A 21 -16.56 -9.16 19.54
C ALA A 21 -15.97 -10.02 18.42
N LEU A 22 -15.37 -9.41 17.38
CA LEU A 22 -14.88 -10.10 16.19
C LEU A 22 -13.91 -11.25 16.54
N GLY A 23 -12.98 -11.04 17.48
CA GLY A 23 -12.05 -12.08 17.91
C GLY A 23 -12.75 -13.31 18.46
N SER A 24 -13.66 -13.13 19.43
CA SER A 24 -14.44 -14.23 20.03
C SER A 24 -15.39 -14.91 19.03
N VAL A 25 -15.93 -14.15 18.07
CA VAL A 25 -16.78 -14.71 17.02
C VAL A 25 -15.97 -15.61 16.10
N LEU A 26 -14.78 -15.18 15.68
CA LEU A 26 -13.87 -16.01 14.88
C LEU A 26 -13.37 -17.22 15.67
N ASP A 27 -13.12 -17.09 16.97
CA ASP A 27 -12.78 -18.23 17.83
C ASP A 27 -13.89 -19.27 17.84
N ALA A 28 -15.16 -18.84 17.97
CA ALA A 28 -16.31 -19.74 17.91
C ALA A 28 -16.46 -20.43 16.54
N VAL A 29 -16.22 -19.70 15.45
CA VAL A 29 -16.25 -20.23 14.07
C VAL A 29 -15.24 -21.38 13.87
N PHE A 30 -14.08 -21.32 14.53
CA PHE A 30 -13.01 -22.32 14.41
C PHE A 30 -12.92 -23.27 15.62
N ALA A 31 -13.78 -23.13 16.64
CA ALA A 31 -13.67 -23.85 17.92
C ALA A 31 -13.75 -25.38 17.78
N ALA A 32 -14.49 -25.89 16.79
CA ALA A 32 -14.70 -27.33 16.60
C ALA A 32 -13.46 -28.08 16.07
N GLU A 33 -12.37 -27.38 15.72
CA GLU A 33 -11.25 -27.95 14.97
C GLU A 33 -10.04 -28.32 15.84
N SER A 34 -10.01 -28.00 17.13
CA SER A 34 -8.81 -28.19 17.96
C SER A 34 -9.15 -28.57 19.39
N GLY A 35 -8.51 -29.64 19.90
CA GLY A 35 -8.64 -30.06 21.31
C GLY A 35 -8.12 -29.03 22.32
N SER A 36 -7.36 -28.03 21.85
CA SER A 36 -7.04 -26.77 22.53
C SER A 36 -7.67 -25.63 21.72
N GLY A 37 -8.47 -24.77 22.35
CA GLY A 37 -9.19 -23.70 21.65
C GLY A 37 -8.27 -22.79 20.83
N ILE A 38 -8.61 -22.55 19.56
CA ILE A 38 -7.94 -21.60 18.68
C ILE A 38 -8.23 -20.19 19.20
N LYS A 39 -7.18 -19.37 19.35
CA LYS A 39 -7.31 -17.95 19.72
C LYS A 39 -6.95 -17.06 18.55
N THR A 40 -7.86 -16.18 18.19
CA THR A 40 -7.75 -15.20 17.12
C THR A 40 -7.27 -13.88 17.68
N THR A 41 -6.23 -13.32 17.08
CA THR A 41 -5.80 -11.94 17.33
C THR A 41 -6.13 -11.09 16.12
N VAL A 42 -7.08 -10.17 16.29
CA VAL A 42 -7.41 -9.15 15.28
C VAL A 42 -6.32 -8.09 15.30
N ARG A 43 -5.63 -7.94 14.17
CA ARG A 43 -4.50 -7.02 13.98
C ARG A 43 -4.96 -5.68 13.42
N SER A 44 -5.95 -5.71 12.53
CA SER A 44 -6.59 -4.51 12.00
C SER A 44 -8.04 -4.79 11.62
N LEU A 45 -8.84 -3.73 11.55
CA LEU A 45 -10.21 -3.74 11.03
C LEU A 45 -10.49 -2.42 10.33
N GLY A 46 -11.12 -2.46 9.16
CA GLY A 46 -11.57 -1.26 8.47
C GLY A 46 -12.68 -1.54 7.44
N PRO A 47 -13.45 -0.52 7.04
CA PRO A 47 -14.55 -0.68 6.09
C PRO A 47 -14.03 -1.05 4.71
N HIS A 48 -14.68 -2.01 4.05
CA HIS A 48 -14.32 -2.41 2.69
C HIS A 48 -14.49 -1.19 1.76
N PRO A 49 -13.44 -0.77 1.04
CA PRO A 49 -13.41 0.55 0.43
C PRO A 49 -14.37 0.73 -0.75
N GLN A 50 -14.94 -0.36 -1.25
CA GLN A 50 -15.97 -0.38 -2.31
C GLN A 50 -17.32 -1.01 -1.87
N ARG A 51 -17.38 -1.60 -0.68
CA ARG A 51 -18.56 -2.36 -0.18
C ARG A 51 -18.82 -1.92 1.26
N GLY A 52 -19.27 -0.69 1.46
CA GLY A 52 -19.31 -0.04 2.77
C GLY A 52 -20.12 -0.76 3.87
N THR A 53 -20.97 -1.72 3.51
CA THR A 53 -21.71 -2.59 4.45
C THR A 53 -20.86 -3.73 5.04
N HIS A 54 -19.65 -3.93 4.52
CA HIS A 54 -18.75 -4.98 4.95
C HIS A 54 -17.44 -4.40 5.46
N MET A 55 -16.84 -5.08 6.42
CA MET A 55 -15.54 -4.81 7.00
C MET A 55 -14.52 -5.84 6.50
N VAL A 56 -13.26 -5.44 6.54
CA VAL A 56 -12.12 -6.31 6.27
C VAL A 56 -11.21 -6.27 7.49
N ALA A 57 -10.82 -7.44 7.96
CA ALA A 57 -9.89 -7.60 9.06
C ALA A 57 -8.59 -8.24 8.59
N THR A 58 -7.50 -7.92 9.28
CA THR A 58 -6.30 -8.76 9.26
C THR A 58 -6.17 -9.47 10.59
N VAL A 59 -5.91 -10.77 10.56
CA VAL A 59 -5.90 -11.61 11.76
C VAL A 59 -4.70 -12.56 11.78
N THR A 60 -4.35 -12.99 12.98
CA THR A 60 -3.41 -14.11 13.22
C THR A 60 -4.07 -15.08 14.18
N PHE A 61 -3.72 -16.35 14.10
CA PHE A 61 -4.24 -17.39 14.99
C PHE A 61 -3.10 -17.94 15.86
N SER A 62 -3.42 -18.36 17.09
CA SER A 62 -2.47 -19.07 17.96
C SER A 62 -1.96 -20.37 17.32
N SER A 63 -2.79 -20.98 16.49
CA SER A 63 -2.51 -22.13 15.64
C SER A 63 -3.41 -22.01 14.41
N VAL A 64 -2.89 -22.26 13.21
CA VAL A 64 -3.67 -22.15 11.97
C VAL A 64 -4.85 -23.15 12.01
N PRO A 65 -6.11 -22.71 11.84
CA PRO A 65 -7.26 -23.60 11.79
C PRO A 65 -7.11 -24.67 10.69
N GLN A 66 -7.61 -25.89 10.94
CA GLN A 66 -7.52 -26.99 9.98
C GLN A 66 -8.21 -26.64 8.66
N LYS A 67 -9.36 -25.94 8.69
CA LYS A 67 -10.05 -25.40 7.51
C LYS A 67 -9.15 -24.49 6.65
N LEU A 68 -8.18 -23.81 7.26
CA LEU A 68 -7.25 -22.86 6.60
C LEU A 68 -5.84 -23.43 6.38
N SER A 69 -5.61 -24.70 6.72
CA SER A 69 -4.28 -25.32 6.68
C SER A 69 -3.75 -25.54 5.26
N LYS A 70 -4.63 -25.81 4.30
CA LYS A 70 -4.27 -26.09 2.89
C LYS A 70 -4.90 -25.05 1.96
N GLY A 71 -4.06 -24.46 1.12
CA GLY A 71 -4.46 -23.45 0.14
C GLY A 71 -4.06 -22.03 0.53
N ALA A 72 -4.65 -21.07 -0.20
CA ALA A 72 -4.35 -19.65 -0.03
C ALA A 72 -5.60 -18.75 -0.04
N SER A 73 -6.78 -19.30 -0.33
CA SER A 73 -8.06 -18.61 -0.34
C SER A 73 -9.18 -19.60 0.02
N TRP A 74 -10.14 -19.16 0.81
CA TRP A 74 -11.24 -19.95 1.36
C TRP A 74 -12.50 -19.10 1.43
N GLN A 75 -13.64 -19.76 1.33
CA GLN A 75 -14.96 -19.19 1.49
C GLN A 75 -15.68 -19.94 2.60
N LEU A 76 -16.29 -19.21 3.53
CA LEU A 76 -16.91 -19.78 4.72
C LEU A 76 -18.25 -19.10 5.02
N SER A 77 -19.31 -19.89 5.10
CA SER A 77 -20.64 -19.43 5.52
C SER A 77 -21.01 -20.07 6.84
N GLU A 78 -21.14 -19.28 7.90
CA GLU A 78 -21.44 -19.75 9.26
C GLU A 78 -22.52 -18.87 9.90
N THR A 79 -23.33 -19.45 10.79
CA THR A 79 -24.29 -18.69 11.61
C THR A 79 -23.84 -18.73 13.04
N VAL A 80 -23.60 -17.56 13.63
CA VAL A 80 -23.15 -17.41 15.01
C VAL A 80 -24.20 -16.69 15.83
N GLU A 81 -24.37 -17.09 17.09
CA GLU A 81 -25.17 -16.33 18.05
C GLU A 81 -24.31 -15.28 18.74
N HIS A 82 -24.74 -14.01 18.66
CA HIS A 82 -24.13 -12.90 19.37
C HIS A 82 -25.23 -12.00 19.93
N ASN A 83 -25.22 -11.73 21.24
CA ASN A 83 -26.24 -10.93 21.94
C ASN A 83 -27.70 -11.37 21.65
N ASN A 84 -27.97 -12.68 21.66
CA ASN A 84 -29.27 -13.29 21.34
C ASN A 84 -29.78 -13.01 19.92
N GLN A 85 -28.89 -12.60 19.01
CA GLN A 85 -29.18 -12.46 17.58
C GLN A 85 -28.33 -13.47 16.80
N SER A 86 -28.95 -14.15 15.83
CA SER A 86 -28.23 -15.00 14.88
C SER A 86 -27.67 -14.13 13.76
N ILE A 87 -26.35 -14.05 13.66
CA ILE A 87 -25.64 -13.32 12.62
C ILE A 87 -25.12 -14.33 11.60
N ARG A 88 -25.50 -14.15 10.33
CA ARG A 88 -24.92 -14.89 9.23
C ARG A 88 -23.61 -14.23 8.80
N LEU A 89 -22.55 -15.02 8.76
CA LEU A 89 -21.22 -14.61 8.31
C LEU A 89 -20.94 -15.31 6.98
N ASP A 90 -20.77 -14.53 5.92
CA ASP A 90 -20.29 -15.01 4.62
C ASP A 90 -18.89 -14.43 4.41
N LEU A 91 -17.87 -15.17 4.86
CA LEU A 91 -16.48 -14.72 4.97
C LEU A 91 -15.64 -15.19 3.79
N GLU A 92 -14.88 -14.27 3.20
CA GLU A 92 -13.80 -14.58 2.26
C GLU A 92 -12.47 -14.46 3.00
N ILE A 93 -11.69 -15.53 3.04
CA ILE A 93 -10.42 -15.59 3.78
C ILE A 93 -9.30 -15.84 2.79
N ASP A 94 -8.23 -15.06 2.85
CA ASP A 94 -7.07 -15.29 1.98
C ASP A 94 -5.75 -14.85 2.61
N VAL A 95 -4.64 -15.29 2.01
CA VAL A 95 -3.28 -14.85 2.36
C VAL A 95 -2.55 -14.13 1.23
N GLY A 96 -3.25 -13.89 0.12
CA GLY A 96 -2.69 -13.21 -1.06
C GLY A 96 -2.79 -11.69 -0.98
N PHE A 97 -3.78 -11.18 -0.24
CA PHE A 97 -4.08 -9.77 -0.05
C PHE A 97 -4.30 -9.01 -1.38
N LEU A 98 -4.84 -9.68 -2.40
CA LEU A 98 -5.09 -9.07 -3.71
C LEU A 98 -6.13 -7.95 -3.62
N GLY A 99 -5.86 -6.81 -4.26
CA GLY A 99 -6.67 -5.60 -4.16
C GLY A 99 -6.45 -4.84 -2.86
N PHE A 100 -7.42 -4.04 -2.45
CA PHE A 100 -7.31 -3.24 -1.23
C PHE A 100 -7.54 -4.07 0.04
N THR A 101 -6.76 -3.75 1.07
CA THR A 101 -6.96 -4.22 2.44
C THR A 101 -6.92 -3.01 3.37
N PRO A 102 -8.07 -2.51 3.86
CA PRO A 102 -8.09 -1.45 4.85
C PRO A 102 -7.53 -1.96 6.18
N THR A 103 -6.75 -1.12 6.85
CA THR A 103 -6.05 -1.49 8.09
C THR A 103 -6.43 -0.63 9.29
N ASN A 104 -7.37 0.27 9.11
CA ASN A 104 -7.98 1.04 10.18
C ASN A 104 -9.37 1.52 9.77
N THR A 105 -10.13 1.97 10.75
CA THR A 105 -11.34 2.77 10.54
C THR A 105 -10.98 4.23 10.80
N PRO A 106 -10.94 5.10 9.76
CA PRO A 106 -10.68 6.51 9.97
C PRO A 106 -11.80 7.15 10.80
N ILE A 107 -11.43 8.09 11.68
CA ILE A 107 -12.35 8.85 12.52
C ILE A 107 -12.35 10.29 12.02
N GLY A 108 -13.53 10.82 11.74
CA GLY A 108 -13.73 12.19 11.25
C GLY A 108 -14.68 12.26 10.06
N ASP A 109 -14.90 13.49 9.59
CA ASP A 109 -15.71 13.74 8.39
C ASP A 109 -15.04 13.16 7.13
N GLU A 110 -15.82 12.72 6.14
CA GLU A 110 -15.33 12.28 4.82
C GLU A 110 -14.49 13.37 4.14
N SER A 111 -14.90 14.63 4.28
CA SER A 111 -14.28 15.78 3.63
C SER A 111 -12.84 16.06 4.09
N ASP A 112 -12.47 15.60 5.29
CA ASP A 112 -11.15 15.75 5.91
C ASP A 112 -10.27 14.49 5.78
N ARG A 113 -10.72 13.46 5.04
CA ARG A 113 -9.96 12.20 4.95
C ARG A 113 -8.79 12.25 4.01
N ILE A 114 -7.75 11.51 4.37
CA ILE A 114 -6.59 11.24 3.53
C ILE A 114 -6.56 9.75 3.20
N ASP A 115 -6.51 9.41 1.91
CA ASP A 115 -6.30 8.03 1.45
C ASP A 115 -4.80 7.73 1.39
N CYS A 116 -4.28 6.95 2.35
CA CYS A 116 -2.89 6.50 2.34
C CYS A 116 -2.80 5.07 1.80
N ILE A 117 -2.16 4.88 0.64
CA ILE A 117 -2.11 3.61 -0.08
C ILE A 117 -0.69 3.05 -0.06
N ALA A 118 -0.50 1.94 0.64
CA ALA A 118 0.76 1.22 0.73
C ALA A 118 0.87 0.13 -0.36
N VAL A 119 1.82 0.28 -1.27
CA VAL A 119 2.03 -0.59 -2.44
C VAL A 119 3.34 -1.37 -2.28
N SER A 120 3.22 -2.69 -2.15
CA SER A 120 4.37 -3.57 -1.95
C SER A 120 5.19 -3.78 -3.23
N GLY A 121 6.37 -4.40 -3.11
CA GLY A 121 7.26 -4.68 -4.24
C GLY A 121 7.02 -6.05 -4.89
N LEU A 122 7.85 -6.37 -5.87
CA LEU A 122 7.85 -7.67 -6.57
C LEU A 122 8.21 -8.81 -5.60
N SER A 123 7.58 -9.97 -5.76
CA SER A 123 7.76 -11.14 -4.88
C SER A 123 7.60 -10.88 -3.39
N SER A 124 6.77 -9.92 -3.02
CA SER A 124 6.61 -9.50 -1.63
C SER A 124 5.16 -9.61 -1.17
N HIS A 125 4.98 -10.07 0.07
CA HIS A 125 3.66 -10.19 0.67
C HIS A 125 3.13 -8.79 1.08
N PRO A 126 1.93 -8.35 0.67
CA PRO A 126 1.45 -6.98 0.91
C PRO A 126 1.49 -6.54 2.39
N PHE A 127 1.00 -7.37 3.31
CA PHE A 127 1.15 -7.11 4.76
C PHE A 127 2.60 -7.25 5.24
N GLY A 128 3.25 -8.38 4.90
CA GLY A 128 4.62 -8.71 5.31
C GLY A 128 5.66 -7.69 4.87
N SER A 129 5.44 -6.94 3.79
CA SER A 129 6.31 -5.87 3.27
C SER A 129 6.46 -4.70 4.24
N TRP A 130 5.55 -4.52 5.18
CA TRP A 130 5.64 -3.45 6.18
C TRP A 130 5.82 -3.99 7.61
N LYS A 131 5.92 -5.32 7.75
CA LYS A 131 6.22 -6.02 9.02
C LYS A 131 7.73 -6.14 9.25
N LYS A 132 8.16 -5.96 10.51
CA LYS A 132 9.50 -6.24 11.02
C LYS A 132 9.96 -7.65 10.64
N ARG A 133 11.26 -7.82 10.35
CA ARG A 133 11.85 -9.14 10.13
C ARG A 133 11.80 -9.98 11.40
N GLY A 134 11.27 -11.20 11.30
CA GLY A 134 11.20 -12.14 12.42
C GLY A 134 10.37 -11.66 13.61
N GLY A 135 9.51 -10.67 13.42
CA GLY A 135 8.65 -10.14 14.49
C GLY A 135 7.26 -9.76 13.97
N ARG A 136 6.40 -9.37 14.92
CA ARG A 136 4.99 -9.06 14.64
C ARG A 136 4.71 -7.57 14.40
N PHE A 137 5.67 -6.69 14.72
CA PHE A 137 5.48 -5.24 14.57
C PHE A 137 5.33 -4.86 13.10
N MET A 138 4.22 -4.23 12.73
CA MET A 138 3.92 -3.71 11.40
C MET A 138 3.64 -2.21 11.55
N TRP A 139 4.57 -1.35 11.13
CA TRP A 139 4.57 0.07 11.53
C TRP A 139 3.40 0.90 11.00
N LEU A 140 2.76 0.48 9.89
CA LEU A 140 1.56 1.14 9.37
C LEU A 140 0.28 0.76 10.14
N VAL A 141 0.34 -0.23 11.03
CA VAL A 141 -0.82 -0.79 11.75
C VAL A 141 -0.63 -0.71 13.26
N ASP A 142 0.57 -1.00 13.76
CA ASP A 142 0.87 -1.18 15.18
C ASP A 142 1.40 0.07 15.88
N ASP A 143 1.66 1.17 15.15
CA ASP A 143 2.00 2.46 15.73
C ASP A 143 0.84 3.44 15.53
N ASP A 144 0.06 3.60 16.59
CA ASP A 144 -1.09 4.49 16.68
C ASP A 144 -0.71 5.96 16.48
N ALA A 145 0.54 6.31 16.73
CA ALA A 145 1.04 7.68 16.63
C ALA A 145 1.77 7.97 15.30
N ALA A 146 1.77 7.00 14.37
CA ALA A 146 2.33 7.13 13.02
C ALA A 146 1.38 7.88 12.07
N VAL A 147 0.08 7.69 12.26
CA VAL A 147 -0.96 8.00 11.29
C VAL A 147 -2.12 8.68 12.04
N PRO A 148 -2.46 9.94 11.70
CA PRO A 148 -3.61 10.64 12.28
C PRO A 148 -4.93 9.91 12.05
N SER A 149 -5.92 10.20 12.89
CA SER A 149 -7.20 9.48 12.87
C SER A 149 -8.01 9.66 11.60
N ASN A 150 -7.83 10.79 10.88
CA ASN A 150 -8.51 11.06 9.61
C ASN A 150 -7.85 10.36 8.39
N VAL A 151 -6.69 9.71 8.57
CA VAL A 151 -6.04 8.96 7.49
C VAL A 151 -6.61 7.55 7.39
N ARG A 152 -7.07 7.18 6.20
CA ARG A 152 -7.47 5.81 5.84
C ARG A 152 -6.26 5.07 5.27
N MET A 153 -5.73 4.09 6.00
CA MET A 153 -4.60 3.27 5.57
C MET A 153 -5.05 2.03 4.80
N LEU A 154 -4.65 1.93 3.54
CA LEU A 154 -5.00 0.88 2.61
C LEU A 154 -3.73 0.16 2.14
N LEU A 155 -3.61 -1.14 2.35
CA LEU A 155 -2.65 -1.94 1.60
C LEU A 155 -3.21 -2.24 0.22
N TYR A 156 -2.38 -2.24 -0.80
CA TYR A 156 -2.75 -2.72 -2.13
C TYR A 156 -1.86 -3.89 -2.54
N GLY A 157 -2.47 -5.07 -2.68
CA GLY A 157 -1.80 -6.25 -3.22
C GLY A 157 -2.15 -6.48 -4.68
N TYR A 158 -1.18 -7.02 -5.41
CA TYR A 158 -1.31 -7.46 -6.79
C TYR A 158 -0.55 -8.78 -6.95
N ASP A 159 -0.69 -9.46 -8.09
CA ASP A 159 0.08 -10.67 -8.33
C ASP A 159 1.58 -10.33 -8.36
N THR A 160 2.29 -10.77 -7.33
CA THR A 160 3.72 -10.55 -7.14
C THR A 160 4.53 -11.81 -7.40
N SER A 161 3.91 -12.90 -7.88
CA SER A 161 4.57 -14.19 -8.05
C SER A 161 5.72 -14.13 -9.06
N LEU A 162 6.89 -14.62 -8.63
CA LEU A 162 8.06 -14.80 -9.51
C LEU A 162 8.21 -16.24 -9.97
N VAL A 163 8.17 -17.16 -9.01
CA VAL A 163 8.36 -18.60 -9.25
C VAL A 163 7.07 -19.20 -9.79
N ALA A 164 7.17 -19.92 -10.90
CA ALA A 164 6.06 -20.59 -11.58
C ALA A 164 4.88 -19.66 -11.96
N SER A 165 5.13 -18.34 -12.03
CA SER A 165 4.11 -17.38 -12.42
C SER A 165 3.59 -17.68 -13.83
N GLN A 166 2.28 -17.62 -14.00
CA GLN A 166 1.60 -17.68 -15.29
C GLN A 166 1.12 -16.29 -15.74
N SER A 167 1.45 -15.25 -14.99
CA SER A 167 1.02 -13.89 -15.28
C SER A 167 1.84 -13.29 -16.42
N PHE A 168 1.15 -12.78 -17.43
CA PHE A 168 1.72 -11.98 -18.51
C PHE A 168 1.66 -10.47 -18.20
N GLN A 169 1.20 -10.08 -17.00
CA GLN A 169 1.07 -8.68 -16.65
C GLN A 169 2.45 -8.03 -16.58
N ASN A 170 2.61 -6.93 -17.31
CA ASN A 170 3.75 -6.03 -17.14
C ASN A 170 3.41 -4.95 -16.09
N VAL A 171 4.40 -4.12 -15.77
CA VAL A 171 4.24 -3.04 -14.77
C VAL A 171 3.15 -2.03 -15.17
N THR A 172 2.98 -1.76 -16.46
CA THR A 172 1.92 -0.87 -16.96
C THR A 172 0.53 -1.47 -16.71
N ASP A 173 0.34 -2.77 -16.91
CA ASP A 173 -0.95 -3.43 -16.64
C ASP A 173 -1.29 -3.38 -15.15
N ILE A 174 -0.31 -3.65 -14.28
CA ILE A 174 -0.48 -3.56 -12.83
C ILE A 174 -0.79 -2.11 -12.41
N GLY A 175 -0.11 -1.12 -12.99
CA GLY A 175 -0.37 0.30 -12.75
C GLY A 175 -1.77 0.74 -13.17
N LYS A 176 -2.27 0.26 -14.33
CA LYS A 176 -3.66 0.49 -14.77
C LYS A 176 -4.66 -0.11 -13.79
N SER A 177 -4.42 -1.33 -13.30
CA SER A 177 -5.28 -1.96 -12.30
C SER A 177 -5.29 -1.15 -11.00
N LEU A 178 -4.14 -0.66 -10.54
CA LEU A 178 -4.07 0.21 -9.36
C LEU A 178 -4.84 1.52 -9.60
N ALA A 179 -4.67 2.16 -10.75
CA ALA A 179 -5.40 3.39 -11.10
C ALA A 179 -6.93 3.17 -11.09
N ALA A 180 -7.40 2.09 -11.71
CA ALA A 180 -8.82 1.73 -11.71
C ALA A 180 -9.34 1.44 -10.29
N ALA A 181 -8.55 0.75 -9.47
CA ALA A 181 -8.88 0.51 -8.07
C ALA A 181 -8.98 1.83 -7.28
N VAL A 182 -7.98 2.71 -7.42
CA VAL A 182 -7.98 4.04 -6.79
C VAL A 182 -9.21 4.84 -7.21
N GLN A 183 -9.55 4.87 -8.50
CA GLN A 183 -10.78 5.53 -8.99
C GLN A 183 -12.04 4.90 -8.37
N GLY A 184 -12.10 3.58 -8.27
CA GLY A 184 -13.26 2.85 -7.73
C GLY A 184 -13.50 3.02 -6.23
N ILE A 185 -12.56 3.59 -5.48
CA ILE A 185 -12.72 3.91 -4.04
C ILE A 185 -12.98 5.41 -3.80
N ARG A 186 -13.12 6.18 -4.88
CA ARG A 186 -13.58 7.57 -4.85
C ARG A 186 -15.09 7.59 -5.04
N PRO A 187 -15.81 8.51 -4.40
CA PRO A 187 -17.24 8.68 -4.64
C PRO A 187 -17.50 8.92 -6.14
N SER A 188 -18.37 8.12 -6.77
CA SER A 188 -18.77 8.31 -8.15
C SER A 188 -20.16 8.95 -8.26
N ALA A 189 -20.22 10.09 -8.93
CA ALA A 189 -21.26 10.52 -9.87
C ALA A 189 -22.69 10.90 -9.42
N GLU A 190 -23.04 10.98 -8.13
CA GLU A 190 -24.32 11.60 -7.71
C GLU A 190 -24.17 12.81 -6.77
N GLY A 191 -22.95 13.09 -6.30
CA GLY A 191 -22.59 14.26 -5.49
C GLY A 191 -21.49 15.12 -6.13
N ALA A 192 -21.24 16.30 -5.54
CA ALA A 192 -20.09 17.12 -5.90
C ALA A 192 -18.78 16.33 -5.72
N PHE A 193 -17.84 16.48 -6.64
CA PHE A 193 -16.52 15.84 -6.53
C PHE A 193 -15.80 16.36 -5.28
N GLU A 194 -15.47 15.46 -4.34
CA GLU A 194 -14.72 15.81 -3.14
C GLU A 194 -13.22 15.50 -3.32
N PRO A 195 -12.36 16.53 -3.36
CA PRO A 195 -10.93 16.37 -3.55
C PRO A 195 -10.24 15.91 -2.25
N ARG A 196 -10.41 14.65 -1.89
CA ARG A 196 -9.70 14.05 -0.75
C ARG A 196 -8.25 13.68 -1.12
N PRO A 197 -7.22 14.06 -0.36
CA PRO A 197 -5.83 13.76 -0.67
C PRO A 197 -5.54 12.26 -0.80
N ILE A 198 -4.59 11.92 -1.68
CA ILE A 198 -4.03 10.58 -1.83
C ILE A 198 -2.53 10.65 -1.54
N VAL A 199 -2.05 9.78 -0.66
CA VAL A 199 -0.63 9.61 -0.38
C VAL A 199 -0.24 8.17 -0.66
N PHE A 200 0.79 7.95 -1.48
CA PHE A 200 1.31 6.61 -1.74
C PHE A 200 2.56 6.35 -0.91
N ILE A 201 2.61 5.17 -0.29
CA ILE A 201 3.82 4.60 0.30
C ILE A 201 4.19 3.39 -0.53
N ALA A 202 5.28 3.44 -1.27
CA ALA A 202 5.58 2.40 -2.26
C ALA A 202 6.99 1.87 -2.13
N HIS A 203 7.12 0.55 -2.18
CA HIS A 203 8.40 -0.13 -2.08
C HIS A 203 8.80 -0.81 -3.39
N SER A 204 10.06 -0.63 -3.79
CA SER A 204 10.68 -1.32 -4.93
C SER A 204 9.80 -1.20 -6.18
N LEU A 205 9.44 -2.32 -6.82
CA LEU A 205 8.55 -2.33 -7.98
C LEU A 205 7.24 -1.56 -7.76
N GLY A 206 6.71 -1.57 -6.53
CA GLY A 206 5.48 -0.85 -6.19
C GLY A 206 5.55 0.64 -6.49
N GLY A 207 6.74 1.25 -6.41
CA GLY A 207 6.91 2.65 -6.77
C GLY A 207 6.76 2.91 -8.28
N LEU A 208 7.23 1.97 -9.12
CA LEU A 208 7.03 2.05 -10.57
C LEU A 208 5.56 1.82 -10.94
N VAL A 209 4.88 0.90 -10.24
CA VAL A 209 3.43 0.67 -10.35
C VAL A 209 2.65 1.94 -10.02
N VAL A 210 3.01 2.64 -8.95
CA VAL A 210 2.39 3.93 -8.57
C VAL A 210 2.61 4.99 -9.65
N LYS A 211 3.83 5.10 -10.20
CA LYS A 211 4.10 6.03 -11.31
C LYS A 211 3.22 5.74 -12.53
N GLU A 212 3.12 4.48 -12.95
CA GLU A 212 2.22 4.07 -14.04
C GLU A 212 0.76 4.39 -13.74
N ALA A 213 0.31 4.16 -12.50
CA ALA A 213 -1.04 4.47 -12.08
C ALA A 213 -1.34 5.98 -12.20
N ILE A 214 -0.42 6.84 -11.75
CA ILE A 214 -0.56 8.30 -11.86
C ILE A 214 -0.62 8.74 -13.32
N CYS A 215 0.30 8.26 -14.16
CA CYS A 215 0.29 8.53 -15.61
C CYS A 215 -1.02 8.08 -16.27
N HIS A 216 -1.60 6.97 -15.83
CA HIS A 216 -2.87 6.48 -16.33
C HIS A 216 -4.06 7.31 -15.84
N MET A 217 -4.08 7.71 -14.56
CA MET A 217 -5.12 8.55 -13.99
C MET A 217 -5.19 9.91 -14.69
N VAL A 218 -4.05 10.53 -15.02
CA VAL A 218 -4.03 11.79 -15.80
C VAL A 218 -4.75 11.64 -17.15
N LYS A 219 -4.71 10.46 -17.78
CA LYS A 219 -5.36 10.20 -19.07
C LYS A 219 -6.85 9.83 -18.94
N THR A 220 -7.28 9.32 -17.78
CA THR A 220 -8.61 8.71 -17.60
C THR A 220 -9.52 9.51 -16.67
N ASP A 221 -9.00 9.98 -15.54
CA ASP A 221 -9.67 10.95 -14.66
C ASP A 221 -8.61 11.90 -14.03
N PRO A 222 -8.31 13.03 -14.71
CA PRO A 222 -7.34 14.00 -14.22
C PRO A 222 -7.67 14.54 -12.82
N ARG A 223 -8.94 14.54 -12.41
CA ARG A 223 -9.35 15.01 -11.08
C ARG A 223 -8.83 14.05 -10.01
N VAL A 224 -8.86 12.73 -10.25
CA VAL A 224 -8.29 11.76 -9.32
C VAL A 224 -6.76 11.88 -9.27
N ALA A 225 -6.11 12.10 -10.42
CA ALA A 225 -4.67 12.37 -10.45
C ALA A 225 -4.29 13.63 -9.65
N ARG A 226 -5.09 14.70 -9.77
CA ARG A 226 -4.92 15.95 -8.99
C ARG A 226 -5.07 15.75 -7.48
N CYS A 227 -5.73 14.70 -7.02
CA CYS A 227 -5.79 14.36 -5.59
C CYS A 227 -4.50 13.75 -5.04
N VAL A 228 -3.56 13.30 -5.90
CA VAL A 228 -2.29 12.73 -5.43
C VAL A 228 -1.41 13.85 -4.87
N TYR A 229 -1.20 13.80 -3.56
CA TYR A 229 -0.50 14.80 -2.78
C TYR A 229 0.94 14.38 -2.45
N GLY A 230 1.10 13.16 -1.93
CA GLY A 230 2.35 12.69 -1.35
C GLY A 230 2.83 11.36 -1.92
N LEU A 231 4.13 11.22 -2.16
CA LEU A 231 4.77 9.98 -2.56
C LEU A 231 5.95 9.68 -1.62
N ILE A 232 5.93 8.50 -1.00
CA ILE A 232 7.03 8.00 -0.17
C ILE A 232 7.56 6.72 -0.81
N PHE A 233 8.75 6.80 -1.38
CA PHE A 233 9.41 5.71 -2.08
C PHE A 233 10.48 5.05 -1.23
N PHE A 234 10.46 3.72 -1.17
CA PHE A 234 11.47 2.89 -0.51
C PHE A 234 12.15 1.98 -1.53
N GLY A 235 13.43 2.21 -1.83
CA GLY A 235 14.24 1.37 -2.71
C GLY A 235 13.64 1.17 -4.10
N VAL A 236 12.96 2.20 -4.62
CA VAL A 236 12.31 2.13 -5.93
C VAL A 236 13.39 2.27 -7.00
N PRO A 237 13.54 1.29 -7.91
CA PRO A 237 14.59 1.29 -8.93
C PRO A 237 14.21 2.23 -10.09
N HIS A 238 14.23 3.54 -9.84
CA HIS A 238 13.85 4.55 -10.83
C HIS A 238 14.71 4.47 -12.09
N ASN A 239 16.01 4.17 -11.92
CA ASN A 239 16.98 4.03 -13.00
C ASN A 239 17.28 2.57 -13.36
N GLY A 240 16.52 1.62 -12.80
CA GLY A 240 16.67 0.19 -13.02
C GLY A 240 17.46 -0.52 -11.92
N LEU A 241 17.55 -1.84 -12.03
CA LEU A 241 18.29 -2.70 -11.10
C LEU A 241 19.01 -3.83 -11.83
N LEU A 242 19.97 -4.48 -11.17
CA LEU A 242 20.61 -5.68 -11.71
C LEU A 242 19.62 -6.84 -11.72
N VAL A 243 19.14 -7.22 -12.91
CA VAL A 243 18.08 -8.22 -13.05
C VAL A 243 18.59 -9.65 -13.30
N ASP A 244 19.87 -9.86 -13.57
CA ASP A 244 20.40 -11.19 -13.94
C ASP A 244 20.06 -12.30 -12.91
N PRO A 245 20.11 -12.06 -11.58
CA PRO A 245 19.68 -13.07 -10.62
C PRO A 245 18.20 -13.44 -10.75
N TRP A 246 17.37 -12.48 -11.16
CA TRP A 246 15.92 -12.64 -11.28
C TRP A 246 15.58 -13.34 -12.59
N LEU A 247 16.27 -13.02 -13.68
CA LEU A 247 16.14 -13.70 -14.97
C LEU A 247 16.46 -15.19 -14.86
N ARG A 248 17.45 -15.57 -14.03
CA ARG A 248 17.74 -16.97 -13.71
C ARG A 248 16.62 -17.69 -12.96
N ILE A 249 15.75 -16.96 -12.26
CA ILE A 249 14.60 -17.54 -11.54
C ILE A 249 13.40 -17.69 -12.47
N VAL A 250 13.21 -16.74 -13.40
CA VAL A 250 12.07 -16.78 -14.32
C VAL A 250 12.30 -17.63 -15.56
N GLU A 251 13.52 -17.96 -16.00
CA GLU A 251 13.81 -18.99 -17.03
C GLU A 251 12.81 -19.07 -18.22
N ASN A 252 12.59 -18.00 -18.99
CA ASN A 252 11.62 -17.94 -20.12
C ASN A 252 10.13 -18.05 -19.73
N ARG A 253 9.76 -17.74 -18.48
CA ARG A 253 8.37 -17.66 -18.04
C ARG A 253 7.71 -16.36 -18.52
N PRO A 254 6.36 -16.32 -18.58
CA PRO A 254 5.58 -15.14 -18.98
C PRO A 254 6.00 -13.81 -18.33
N ASN A 255 6.45 -13.84 -17.08
CA ASN A 255 6.85 -12.67 -16.30
C ASN A 255 8.29 -12.18 -16.62
N GLU A 256 9.04 -12.82 -17.51
CA GLU A 256 10.39 -12.37 -17.91
C GLU A 256 10.40 -10.97 -18.53
N GLN A 257 9.36 -10.62 -19.28
CA GLN A 257 9.23 -9.29 -19.88
C GLN A 257 9.18 -8.19 -18.81
N LEU A 258 8.45 -8.44 -17.71
CA LEU A 258 8.40 -7.54 -16.57
C LEU A 258 9.80 -7.35 -15.99
N ILE A 259 10.54 -8.44 -15.76
CA ILE A 259 11.91 -8.37 -15.22
C ILE A 259 12.83 -7.61 -16.16
N THR A 260 12.78 -7.90 -17.46
CA THR A 260 13.63 -7.25 -18.46
C THR A 260 13.37 -5.75 -18.56
N ALA A 261 12.12 -5.32 -18.37
CA ALA A 261 11.78 -3.90 -18.33
C ALA A 261 12.46 -3.13 -17.18
N LEU A 262 12.91 -3.81 -16.12
CA LEU A 262 13.59 -3.22 -14.98
C LEU A 262 15.11 -3.06 -15.16
N LYS A 263 15.66 -3.45 -16.32
CA LYS A 263 17.08 -3.25 -16.65
C LYS A 263 17.43 -1.76 -16.65
N PRO A 264 18.66 -1.38 -16.23
CA PRO A 264 19.13 -0.02 -16.40
C PRO A 264 19.04 0.42 -17.86
N HIS A 265 18.66 1.68 -18.07
CA HIS A 265 18.48 2.29 -19.39
C HIS A 265 17.45 1.61 -20.30
N SER A 266 16.51 0.82 -19.74
CA SER A 266 15.41 0.29 -20.54
C SER A 266 14.54 1.43 -21.10
N GLN A 267 14.03 1.24 -22.32
CA GLN A 267 13.08 2.20 -22.93
C GLN A 267 11.84 2.39 -22.05
N TYR A 268 11.43 1.32 -21.36
CA TYR A 268 10.33 1.36 -20.41
C TYR A 268 10.55 2.38 -19.29
N LEU A 269 11.69 2.33 -18.60
CA LEU A 269 11.98 3.21 -17.47
C LEU A 269 12.19 4.65 -17.93
N GLN A 270 12.84 4.87 -19.07
CA GLN A 270 13.02 6.20 -19.66
C GLN A 270 11.67 6.86 -19.99
N ARG A 271 10.79 6.12 -20.67
CA ARG A 271 9.42 6.58 -20.96
C ARG A 271 8.66 6.89 -19.68
N LEU A 272 8.66 5.97 -18.71
CA LEU A 272 7.93 6.15 -17.46
C LEU A 272 8.44 7.37 -16.68
N ALA A 273 9.76 7.58 -16.61
CA ALA A 273 10.33 8.76 -15.96
C ALA A 273 9.87 10.07 -16.61
N GLN A 274 9.86 10.12 -17.94
CA GLN A 274 9.39 11.29 -18.69
C GLN A 274 7.89 11.55 -18.50
N GLU A 275 7.05 10.52 -18.67
CA GLU A 275 5.59 10.65 -18.51
C GLU A 275 5.23 11.04 -17.07
N PHE A 276 5.89 10.42 -16.07
CA PHE A 276 5.63 10.69 -14.66
C PHE A 276 6.01 12.13 -14.27
N GLY A 277 7.14 12.64 -14.77
CA GLY A 277 7.55 14.02 -14.50
C GLY A 277 6.53 15.06 -14.99
N GLN A 278 5.82 14.77 -16.08
CA GLN A 278 4.72 15.60 -16.58
C GLN A 278 3.43 15.38 -15.77
N ALA A 279 3.12 14.12 -15.46
CA ALA A 279 1.89 13.74 -14.76
C ALA A 279 1.84 14.19 -13.29
N PHE A 280 2.99 14.35 -12.65
CA PHE A 280 3.11 14.71 -11.23
C PHE A 280 3.72 16.10 -10.99
N ALA A 281 3.58 17.01 -11.96
CA ALA A 281 3.95 18.41 -11.84
C ALA A 281 2.82 19.24 -11.20
N LEU A 282 2.43 18.88 -9.98
CA LEU A 282 1.33 19.52 -9.27
C LEU A 282 1.87 20.35 -8.11
N GLY A 283 1.43 21.61 -8.01
CA GLY A 283 1.86 22.52 -6.94
C GLY A 283 1.63 21.94 -5.55
N LYS A 284 2.59 22.17 -4.64
CA LYS A 284 2.59 21.71 -3.24
C LYS A 284 2.64 20.18 -3.03
N SER A 285 2.80 19.38 -4.09
CA SER A 285 3.03 17.93 -3.96
C SER A 285 4.33 17.64 -3.21
N ARG A 286 4.37 16.50 -2.50
CA ARG A 286 5.52 16.08 -1.68
C ARG A 286 6.06 14.75 -2.17
N VAL A 287 7.37 14.64 -2.37
CA VAL A 287 8.04 13.37 -2.67
C VAL A 287 9.18 13.14 -1.70
N ILE A 288 9.23 11.94 -1.14
CA ILE A 288 10.30 11.45 -0.29
C ILE A 288 10.80 10.16 -0.95
N SER A 289 12.10 10.07 -1.23
CA SER A 289 12.71 8.85 -1.76
C SER A 289 13.82 8.37 -0.82
N ILE A 290 13.76 7.10 -0.44
CA ILE A 290 14.59 6.50 0.60
C ILE A 290 15.30 5.27 0.01
N TYR A 291 16.64 5.30 0.03
CA TYR A 291 17.54 4.18 -0.27
C TYR A 291 17.39 3.50 -1.65
N GLU A 292 17.69 4.17 -2.77
CA GLU A 292 17.75 3.52 -4.11
C GLU A 292 18.82 2.41 -4.22
N THR A 293 19.89 2.45 -3.40
CA THR A 293 21.10 1.61 -3.54
C THR A 293 21.19 0.39 -2.62
N MET A 294 20.23 0.17 -1.71
CA MET A 294 20.26 -0.98 -0.81
C MET A 294 19.27 -2.08 -1.22
N THR A 295 19.73 -3.34 -1.14
CA THR A 295 18.99 -4.52 -1.59
C THR A 295 17.77 -4.91 -0.75
N ASN A 296 17.46 -4.14 0.31
CA ASN A 296 16.44 -4.50 1.28
C ASN A 296 15.59 -3.29 1.70
N LEU A 297 14.26 -3.48 1.73
CA LEU A 297 13.30 -2.55 2.35
C LEU A 297 13.77 -2.22 3.78
N PRO A 298 13.81 -0.94 4.20
CA PRO A 298 14.01 -0.62 5.62
C PRO A 298 12.86 -1.21 6.44
N LYS A 299 13.21 -2.21 7.26
CA LYS A 299 12.26 -2.91 8.13
C LYS A 299 12.41 -2.35 9.53
N PHE A 300 11.49 -1.49 9.94
CA PHE A 300 11.53 -0.89 11.27
C PHE A 300 11.29 -1.94 12.36
N ASN A 301 12.15 -1.92 13.38
CA ASN A 301 12.13 -2.91 14.46
C ASN A 301 11.11 -2.62 15.57
N GLY A 302 10.51 -1.44 15.54
CA GLY A 302 9.57 -0.94 16.55
C GLY A 302 9.34 0.56 16.39
N LYS A 303 8.45 1.13 17.23
CA LYS A 303 8.16 2.57 17.26
C LYS A 303 9.34 3.48 17.62
N PHE A 304 10.40 2.91 18.19
CA PHE A 304 11.64 3.60 18.56
C PHE A 304 12.82 3.25 17.65
N ASP A 305 12.56 2.60 16.52
CA ASP A 305 13.59 2.32 15.53
C ASP A 305 14.19 3.65 15.02
N PRO A 306 15.52 3.82 15.00
CA PRO A 306 16.14 5.08 14.62
C PRO A 306 15.73 5.57 13.24
N ASP A 307 15.72 4.69 12.22
CA ASP A 307 15.36 5.07 10.85
C ASP A 307 13.90 5.50 10.76
N TYR A 308 13.04 4.83 11.54
CA TYR A 308 11.63 5.19 11.64
C TYR A 308 11.42 6.55 12.30
N LEU A 309 12.15 6.83 13.39
CA LEU A 309 12.07 8.11 14.09
C LEU A 309 12.53 9.28 13.22
N VAL A 310 13.46 9.06 12.29
CA VAL A 310 13.85 10.11 11.34
C VAL A 310 12.79 10.30 10.24
N LEU A 311 12.12 9.24 9.79
CA LEU A 311 11.03 9.34 8.81
C LEU A 311 9.78 10.03 9.37
N ARG A 312 9.46 9.78 10.64
CA ARG A 312 8.18 10.14 11.24
C ARG A 312 7.81 11.64 11.15
N PRO A 313 8.70 12.62 11.41
CA PRO A 313 8.39 14.04 11.25
C PRO A 313 7.97 14.41 9.83
N TYR A 314 8.54 13.75 8.81
CA TYR A 314 8.16 14.00 7.42
C TYR A 314 6.77 13.49 7.09
N LEU A 315 6.41 12.30 7.59
CA LEU A 315 5.05 11.78 7.47
C LEU A 315 4.06 12.73 8.16
N GLN A 316 4.37 13.18 9.37
CA GLN A 316 3.54 14.15 10.11
C GLN A 316 3.31 15.44 9.32
N LYS A 317 4.36 15.97 8.67
CA LYS A 317 4.26 17.16 7.81
C LYS A 317 3.38 16.92 6.59
N ILE A 318 3.44 15.74 5.98
CA ILE A 318 2.54 15.36 4.87
C ILE A 318 1.09 15.37 5.37
N TRP A 319 0.81 14.70 6.48
CA TRP A 319 -0.56 14.60 7.01
C TRP A 319 -1.14 15.96 7.38
N ALA A 320 -0.34 16.84 8.01
CA ALA A 320 -0.79 18.13 8.50
C ALA A 320 -1.25 19.10 7.39
N ASN A 321 -0.70 18.98 6.18
CA ASN A 321 -0.95 19.94 5.09
C ASN A 321 -1.78 19.36 3.95
N ALA A 322 -1.90 18.03 3.84
CA ALA A 322 -2.47 17.36 2.68
C ALA A 322 -3.88 17.87 2.32
N VAL A 323 -4.78 17.99 3.31
CA VAL A 323 -6.18 18.39 3.08
C VAL A 323 -6.24 19.83 2.57
N ALA A 324 -5.62 20.78 3.27
CA ALA A 324 -5.62 22.19 2.89
C ALA A 324 -4.95 22.43 1.53
N ASP A 325 -3.81 21.80 1.27
CA ASP A 325 -3.08 21.94 0.00
C ASP A 325 -3.89 21.39 -1.19
N ILE A 326 -4.59 20.27 -1.00
CA ILE A 326 -5.44 19.70 -2.05
C ILE A 326 -6.71 20.53 -2.25
N GLN A 327 -7.36 21.02 -1.20
CA GLN A 327 -8.51 21.92 -1.34
C GLN A 327 -8.12 23.17 -2.16
N LEU A 328 -7.02 23.82 -1.79
CA LEU A 328 -6.49 24.97 -2.52
C LEU A 328 -6.21 24.62 -3.99
N ARG A 329 -5.61 23.46 -4.27
CA ARG A 329 -5.33 22.98 -5.63
C ARG A 329 -6.60 22.88 -6.48
N PHE A 330 -7.76 22.58 -5.91
CA PHE A 330 -9.02 22.49 -6.65
C PHE A 330 -9.79 23.82 -6.72
N GLU A 331 -9.52 24.75 -5.82
CA GLU A 331 -10.08 26.11 -5.85
C GLU A 331 -9.35 27.02 -6.84
N THR A 332 -8.04 26.84 -7.00
CA THR A 332 -7.25 27.59 -7.99
C THR A 332 -7.43 27.03 -9.39
N ALA A 333 -7.71 27.91 -10.37
CA ALA A 333 -7.68 27.52 -11.77
C ALA A 333 -6.28 26.99 -12.16
N PRO A 334 -6.17 25.97 -13.02
CA PRO A 334 -4.87 25.49 -13.51
C PRO A 334 -4.10 26.65 -14.13
N SER A 335 -3.05 27.12 -13.47
CA SER A 335 -2.26 28.26 -13.94
C SER A 335 -1.11 27.78 -14.83
N GLN A 336 -0.55 28.67 -15.67
CA GLN A 336 0.69 28.41 -16.41
C GLN A 336 1.88 28.02 -15.49
N ALA A 337 1.83 28.32 -14.19
CA ALA A 337 2.88 27.97 -13.22
C ALA A 337 2.93 26.46 -12.86
N GLU A 338 1.86 25.70 -13.10
CA GLU A 338 1.90 24.22 -13.00
C GLU A 338 2.87 23.64 -14.07
N ALA A 339 3.08 24.34 -15.19
CA ALA A 339 4.04 23.94 -16.23
C ALA A 339 5.51 24.26 -15.87
N GLU A 340 5.75 25.34 -15.12
CA GLU A 340 7.11 25.73 -14.67
C GLU A 340 7.61 24.83 -13.52
N THR A 341 6.70 24.33 -12.66
CA THR A 341 7.03 23.38 -11.58
C THR A 341 7.50 22.02 -12.14
N ALA A 342 7.03 21.65 -13.35
CA ALA A 342 7.48 20.45 -14.07
C ALA A 342 8.96 20.52 -14.50
N GLU A 343 9.51 21.73 -14.64
CA GLU A 343 10.90 21.96 -15.03
C GLU A 343 11.85 21.86 -13.82
N ALA A 344 11.42 22.34 -12.65
CA ALA A 344 12.12 22.12 -11.37
C ALA A 344 12.21 20.62 -11.00
N PHE A 345 11.17 19.84 -11.32
CA PHE A 345 11.14 18.40 -11.06
C PHE A 345 12.15 17.60 -11.92
N ARG A 346 12.57 18.13 -13.08
CA ARG A 346 13.65 17.52 -13.88
C ARG A 346 15.02 17.63 -13.21
N GLY A 347 15.22 18.65 -12.36
CA GLY A 347 16.44 18.83 -11.57
C GLY A 347 16.53 17.89 -10.37
N LEU A 348 15.41 17.57 -9.73
CA LEU A 348 15.34 16.68 -8.55
C LEU A 348 15.59 15.20 -8.87
N VAL A 349 15.51 14.80 -10.15
CA VAL A 349 15.83 13.43 -10.61
C VAL A 349 17.33 13.25 -10.86
N GLN A 350 18.16 14.29 -10.71
CA GLN A 350 19.61 14.20 -10.86
C GLN A 350 20.36 14.52 -9.54
N LEU A 351 21.21 13.55 -9.15
CA LEU A 351 22.37 13.63 -8.26
C LEU A 351 22.12 13.53 -6.74
N TRP A 352 22.23 12.29 -6.23
CA TRP A 352 22.98 12.04 -5.00
C TRP A 352 24.36 11.49 -5.37
N PRO A 353 25.49 12.09 -4.94
CA PRO A 353 26.81 11.60 -5.31
C PRO A 353 27.12 10.25 -4.65
N ALA A 354 27.73 9.35 -5.43
CA ALA A 354 28.18 8.03 -5.00
C ALA A 354 29.44 8.04 -4.09
N GLU A 355 29.86 9.19 -3.56
CA GLU A 355 31.02 9.33 -2.69
C GLU A 355 30.58 9.57 -1.24
N GLU A 356 30.23 8.51 -0.54
CA GLU A 356 30.50 8.31 0.90
C GLU A 356 30.06 6.90 1.33
N ALA A 357 30.45 5.89 0.55
CA ALA A 357 30.42 4.49 0.96
C ALA A 357 31.53 4.25 1.99
N GLY A 358 31.35 4.79 3.21
CA GLY A 358 32.34 4.64 4.26
C GLY A 358 32.21 5.62 5.42
N ARG A 359 31.03 5.75 6.03
CA ARG A 359 30.89 6.24 7.42
C ARG A 359 29.57 5.78 8.01
N SER A 360 29.68 5.02 9.09
CA SER A 360 28.58 4.64 9.97
C SER A 360 28.11 5.84 10.79
N SER A 361 27.06 6.53 10.36
CA SER A 361 26.18 7.35 11.21
C SER A 361 25.16 8.05 10.31
N GLY A 362 23.89 8.01 10.73
CA GLY A 362 22.79 8.56 9.96
C GLY A 362 22.90 10.04 9.66
N GLU A 363 22.52 10.40 8.44
CA GLU A 363 22.05 11.72 8.07
C GLU A 363 21.12 11.52 6.85
N LEU A 364 19.81 11.51 7.11
CA LEU A 364 18.80 11.72 6.07
C LEU A 364 18.93 13.18 5.64
N ARG A 365 19.53 13.40 4.46
CA ARG A 365 19.61 14.74 3.88
C ARG A 365 18.44 14.96 2.93
N THR A 366 17.70 16.03 3.21
CA THR A 366 16.55 16.56 2.46
C THR A 366 16.90 17.88 1.82
N GLU A 367 16.34 18.17 0.64
CA GLU A 367 15.99 19.50 0.09
C GLU A 367 15.69 19.40 -1.44
N PHE A 368 14.84 20.18 -2.14
CA PHE A 368 14.07 21.42 -1.88
C PHE A 368 12.76 21.47 -2.72
N GLU A 369 11.82 22.29 -2.18
CA GLU A 369 10.66 23.04 -2.75
C GLU A 369 9.85 22.53 -3.95
#